data_AF-G6YSE5-F1
#
_entry.id   AF-G6YSE5-F1
#
_cell.length_a   1.000
_cell.length_b   1.000
_cell.length_c   1.000
_cell.angle_alpha   90.00
_cell.angle_beta   90.00
_cell.angle_gamma   90.00
#
_symmetry.space_group_name_H-M   'P 1'
#
loop_
_entity.id
_entity.type
_entity.pdbx_description
1 polymer ?
#
loop_
_entity_poly.entity_id
_entity_poly.type
_entity_poly.pdbx_seq_one_letter_code
_entity_poly.pdbx_strand_id
1 'polypeptide(L)'
;MPLTLVAIVVAVVAWVWLRNQPASQRNAAILKLALLAGIGIVVLLAVTGRLHFVFAGLAFLYPLLRRLLPSLLRGGLGRVAGGAGPKSGNQSHVSSDILEMTLDHDSGIMSGKIIKGPMEGRELAELSESDFLELLRYCRGQDEDSARLLETYLDRRFGDSWRADDEAASESDPSGGSGNTSGPLTESEALDILGLEPGASREEIIKAHRRMMQKLHPDHGGSNYLAARINEAKECLLG
;
A
#
# COMPACT_ATOMS: atom_id res chain seq x y z
N MET A 1 56.86 -2.09 32.52
CA MET A 1 57.74 -2.00 31.33
C MET A 1 57.44 -3.04 30.24
N PRO A 2 57.21 -4.35 30.50
CA PRO A 2 56.93 -5.29 29.40
C PRO A 2 55.52 -5.12 28.80
N LEU A 3 54.51 -4.80 29.62
CA LEU A 3 53.12 -4.64 29.19
C LEU A 3 52.87 -3.45 28.26
N THR A 4 53.61 -2.35 28.44
CA THR A 4 53.46 -1.14 27.60
C THR A 4 54.00 -1.36 26.19
N LEU A 5 55.11 -2.09 26.05
CA LEU A 5 55.66 -2.47 24.75
C LEU A 5 54.70 -3.40 23.98
N VAL A 6 54.11 -4.39 24.66
CA VAL A 6 53.14 -5.30 24.05
C VAL A 6 51.89 -4.54 23.60
N ALA A 7 51.39 -3.60 24.41
CA ALA A 7 50.23 -2.78 24.05
C ALA A 7 50.48 -1.91 22.81
N ILE A 8 51.67 -1.31 22.70
CA ILE A 8 52.06 -0.50 21.53
C ILE A 8 52.13 -1.36 20.28
N VAL A 9 52.75 -2.55 20.34
CA VAL A 9 52.84 -3.46 19.19
C VAL A 9 51.46 -3.91 18.72
N VAL A 10 50.58 -4.29 19.64
CA VAL A 10 49.19 -4.69 19.32
C VAL A 10 48.41 -3.53 18.69
N ALA A 11 48.57 -2.30 19.21
CA ALA A 11 47.90 -1.12 18.66
C ALA A 11 48.37 -0.78 17.23
N VAL A 12 49.67 -0.88 16.96
CA VAL A 12 50.23 -0.64 15.62
C VAL A 12 49.76 -1.70 14.63
N VAL A 13 49.76 -2.98 15.02
CA VAL A 13 49.26 -4.09 14.17
C VAL A 13 47.77 -3.91 13.87
N ALA A 14 46.96 -3.56 14.87
CA ALA A 14 45.53 -3.31 14.71
C ALA A 14 45.25 -2.12 13.78
N TRP A 15 46.03 -1.04 13.89
CA TRP A 15 45.91 0.15 13.04
C TRP A 15 46.28 -0.13 11.57
N VAL A 16 47.39 -0.85 11.34
CA VAL A 16 47.84 -1.25 10.00
C VAL A 16 46.82 -2.18 9.35
N TRP A 17 46.31 -3.18 10.09
CA TRP A 17 45.29 -4.10 9.60
C TRP A 17 43.99 -3.37 9.25
N LEU A 18 43.56 -2.41 10.07
CA LEU A 18 42.34 -1.64 9.83
C LEU A 18 42.46 -0.71 8.63
N ARG A 19 43.64 -0.12 8.40
CA ARG A 19 43.91 0.73 7.23
C ARG A 19 43.86 -0.07 5.92
N ASN A 20 44.15 -1.36 5.96
CA ASN A 20 44.19 -2.24 4.80
C ASN A 20 42.82 -2.87 4.44
N GLN A 21 41.75 -2.52 5.17
CA GLN A 21 40.40 -3.04 4.94
C GLN A 21 39.60 -2.13 3.98
N PRO A 22 38.86 -2.68 3.00
CA PRO A 22 38.01 -1.89 2.08
C PRO A 22 36.92 -1.13 2.85
N ALA A 23 36.51 0.04 2.33
CA ALA A 23 35.64 0.99 3.02
C ALA A 23 34.29 0.41 3.49
N SER A 24 33.78 -0.62 2.81
CA SER A 24 32.55 -1.32 3.18
C SER A 24 32.69 -2.28 4.39
N GLN A 25 33.89 -2.78 4.68
CA GLN A 25 34.15 -3.71 5.81
C GLN A 25 34.81 -3.03 7.01
N ARG A 26 35.27 -1.79 6.86
CA ARG A 26 35.98 -1.04 7.91
C ARG A 26 35.18 -0.93 9.20
N ASN A 27 33.87 -0.70 9.12
CA ASN A 27 33.00 -0.58 10.29
C ASN A 27 32.87 -1.92 11.04
N ALA A 28 32.79 -3.04 10.33
CA ALA A 28 32.75 -4.37 10.93
C ALA A 28 34.12 -4.76 11.54
N ALA A 29 35.22 -4.37 10.90
CA ALA A 29 36.58 -4.57 11.39
C ALA A 29 36.84 -3.78 12.70
N ILE A 30 36.40 -2.52 12.77
CA ILE A 30 36.47 -1.70 14.00
C ILE A 30 35.68 -2.37 15.13
N LEU A 31 34.47 -2.87 14.84
CA LEU A 31 33.65 -3.54 15.85
C LEU A 31 34.34 -4.79 16.42
N LYS A 32 34.94 -5.63 15.55
CA LYS A 32 35.69 -6.84 15.97
C LYS A 32 36.88 -6.49 16.85
N LEU A 33 37.66 -5.48 16.49
CA LEU A 33 38.81 -5.02 17.28
C LEU A 33 38.37 -4.43 18.63
N ALA A 34 37.31 -3.64 18.65
CA ALA A 34 36.75 -3.08 19.89
C ALA A 34 36.27 -4.18 20.84
N LEU A 35 35.61 -5.21 20.31
CA LEU A 35 35.15 -6.35 21.09
C LEU A 35 36.33 -7.15 21.67
N LEU A 36 37.37 -7.41 20.86
CA LEU A 36 38.57 -8.13 21.32
C LEU A 36 39.35 -7.34 22.38
N ALA A 37 39.47 -6.02 22.21
CA ALA A 37 40.07 -5.14 23.21
C ALA A 37 39.25 -5.12 24.51
N GLY A 38 37.92 -5.07 24.42
CA GLY A 38 37.02 -5.14 25.58
C GLY A 38 37.20 -6.44 26.37
N ILE A 39 37.26 -7.59 25.69
CA ILE A 39 37.53 -8.89 26.31
C ILE A 39 38.90 -8.88 27.01
N GLY A 40 39.94 -8.33 26.37
CA GLY A 40 41.27 -8.22 26.96
C GLY A 40 41.29 -7.38 28.25
N ILE A 41 40.55 -6.27 28.27
CA ILE A 41 40.39 -5.42 29.47
C ILE A 41 39.72 -6.19 30.61
N VAL A 42 38.66 -6.95 30.31
CA VAL A 42 37.95 -7.77 31.31
C VAL A 42 38.86 -8.85 31.88
N VAL A 43 39.63 -9.54 31.04
CA VAL A 43 40.60 -10.56 31.48
C VAL A 43 41.69 -9.94 32.36
N LEU A 44 42.22 -8.77 31.98
CA LEU A 44 43.22 -8.06 32.77
C LEU A 44 42.66 -7.61 34.14
N LEU A 45 41.40 -7.16 34.19
CA LEU A 45 40.70 -6.82 35.43
C LEU A 45 40.42 -8.04 36.30
N ALA A 46 40.17 -9.20 35.70
CA ALA A 46 40.00 -10.46 36.41
C ALA A 46 41.31 -10.93 37.06
N VAL A 47 42.41 -10.91 36.30
CA VAL A 47 43.75 -11.31 36.80
C VAL A 47 44.25 -10.36 37.89
N THR A 48 43.89 -9.08 37.82
CA THR A 48 44.28 -8.08 38.85
C THR A 48 43.37 -8.06 40.08
N GLY A 49 42.38 -8.96 40.17
CA GLY A 49 41.45 -9.07 41.29
C GLY A 49 40.43 -7.93 41.40
N ARG A 50 40.34 -7.07 40.37
CA ARG A 50 39.48 -5.87 40.32
C ARG A 50 38.16 -6.11 39.58
N LEU A 51 37.73 -7.36 39.48
CA LEU A 51 36.52 -7.79 38.80
C LEU A 51 35.24 -7.13 39.36
N HIS A 52 35.25 -6.74 40.63
CA HIS A 52 34.13 -6.04 41.27
C HIS A 52 33.79 -4.69 40.61
N PHE A 53 34.77 -3.99 40.01
CA PHE A 53 34.48 -2.77 39.23
C PHE A 53 33.70 -3.08 37.94
N VAL A 54 33.91 -4.26 37.34
CA VAL A 54 33.14 -4.71 36.17
C VAL A 54 31.70 -5.00 36.57
N PHE A 55 31.50 -5.72 37.68
CA PHE A 55 30.15 -6.00 38.21
C PHE A 55 29.41 -4.73 38.64
N ALA A 56 30.09 -3.78 39.29
CA ALA A 56 29.52 -2.48 39.64
C ALA A 56 29.13 -1.67 38.40
N GLY A 57 29.99 -1.65 37.37
CA GLY A 57 29.69 -1.01 36.09
C GLY A 57 28.51 -1.67 35.36
N LEU A 58 28.43 -3.00 35.36
CA LEU A 58 27.33 -3.76 34.76
C LEU A 58 26.01 -3.50 35.49
N ALA A 59 26.02 -3.46 36.83
CA ALA A 59 24.85 -3.15 37.65
C ALA A 59 24.38 -1.70 37.45
N PHE A 60 25.31 -0.75 37.31
CA PHE A 60 25.00 0.64 36.99
C PHE A 60 24.44 0.81 35.59
N LEU A 61 24.96 0.06 34.60
CA LEU A 61 24.43 0.06 33.24
C LEU A 61 23.13 -0.74 33.10
N TYR A 62 22.77 -1.60 34.05
CA TYR A 62 21.63 -2.51 33.95
C TYR A 62 20.29 -1.81 33.63
N PRO A 63 19.91 -0.67 34.26
CA PRO A 63 18.66 0.01 33.95
C PRO A 63 18.67 0.63 32.54
N LEU A 64 19.81 1.14 32.10
CA LEU A 64 20.01 1.71 30.76
C LEU A 64 20.01 0.61 29.71
N LEU A 65 20.64 -0.52 30.02
CA LEU A 65 20.70 -1.72 29.20
C LEU A 65 19.30 -2.32 29.05
N ARG A 66 18.48 -2.42 30.11
CA ARG A 66 17.08 -2.87 30.03
C ARG A 66 16.20 -1.94 29.17
N ARG A 67 16.50 -0.65 29.16
CA ARG A 67 15.81 0.36 28.33
C ARG A 67 16.23 0.32 26.86
N LEU A 68 17.50 0.03 26.57
CA LEU A 68 18.08 0.02 25.22
C LEU A 68 18.12 -1.39 24.57
N LEU A 69 18.04 -2.47 25.36
CA LEU A 69 17.99 -3.85 24.85
C LEU A 69 16.82 -4.05 23.86
N PRO A 70 15.57 -3.64 24.15
CA PRO A 70 14.48 -3.88 23.21
C PRO A 70 14.60 -3.06 21.92
N SER A 71 15.30 -1.91 21.91
CA SER A 71 15.57 -1.15 20.68
C SER A 71 16.74 -1.71 19.87
N LEU A 72 17.78 -2.24 20.54
CA LEU A 72 18.94 -2.87 19.89
C LEU A 72 18.66 -4.30 19.42
N LEU A 73 17.86 -5.08 20.16
CA LEU A 73 17.40 -6.41 19.74
C LEU A 73 16.36 -6.32 18.62
N ARG A 74 15.43 -5.34 18.65
CA ARG A 74 14.58 -5.04 17.48
C ARG A 74 15.36 -4.52 16.28
N GLY A 75 16.49 -3.83 16.50
CA GLY A 75 17.36 -3.34 15.42
C GLY A 75 18.39 -4.33 14.89
N GLY A 76 18.79 -5.33 15.68
CA GLY A 76 19.92 -6.24 15.39
C GLY A 76 19.55 -7.71 15.20
N LEU A 77 18.39 -8.16 15.70
CA LEU A 77 17.86 -9.51 15.51
C LEU A 77 16.51 -9.52 14.76
N GLY A 78 16.18 -8.42 14.08
CA GLY A 78 15.00 -8.27 13.21
C GLY A 78 15.33 -8.25 11.72
N ARG A 79 16.55 -8.64 11.31
CA ARG A 79 16.97 -8.65 9.89
C ARG A 79 16.75 -9.98 9.16
N VAL A 80 16.02 -10.94 9.74
CA VAL A 80 15.63 -12.18 9.03
C VAL A 80 14.14 -12.56 9.22
N ALA A 81 13.31 -11.76 9.88
CA ALA A 81 11.87 -12.06 9.94
C ALA A 81 11.02 -10.78 9.92
N GLY A 82 10.42 -10.52 8.74
CA GLY A 82 9.26 -9.65 8.57
C GLY A 82 9.60 -8.17 8.48
N GLY A 83 9.72 -7.67 7.24
CA GLY A 83 9.76 -6.25 6.95
C GLY A 83 8.54 -5.53 7.52
N ALA A 84 8.75 -4.67 8.52
CA ALA A 84 7.80 -3.64 8.86
C ALA A 84 8.11 -2.44 7.97
N GLY A 85 7.43 -2.41 6.82
CA GLY A 85 7.20 -1.18 6.07
C GLY A 85 6.48 -0.13 6.93
N PRO A 86 6.29 1.09 6.39
CA PRO A 86 5.61 2.18 7.10
C PRO A 86 4.30 1.67 7.72
N LYS A 87 4.02 2.07 8.97
CA LYS A 87 2.84 1.63 9.74
C LYS A 87 1.59 1.60 8.87
N SER A 88 1.18 0.40 8.47
CA SER A 88 -0.03 0.08 7.69
C SER A 88 -1.28 0.13 8.57
N GLY A 89 -1.49 1.25 9.27
CA GLY A 89 -2.68 1.42 10.10
C GLY A 89 -3.93 1.75 9.30
N ASN A 90 -3.77 2.19 8.06
CA ASN A 90 -4.84 2.81 7.31
C ASN A 90 -4.91 2.38 5.81
N GLN A 91 -4.04 1.46 5.40
CA GLN A 91 -4.13 0.87 4.06
C GLN A 91 -4.19 -0.65 4.18
N SER A 92 -5.24 -1.24 3.59
CA SER A 92 -5.34 -2.69 3.39
C SER A 92 -4.73 -3.05 2.04
N HIS A 93 -3.83 -4.01 2.05
CA HIS A 93 -3.23 -4.54 0.84
C HIS A 93 -3.75 -5.97 0.63
N VAL A 94 -4.24 -6.26 -0.58
CA VAL A 94 -4.78 -7.56 -0.97
C VAL A 94 -4.14 -7.97 -2.28
N SER A 95 -3.48 -9.12 -2.30
CA SER A 95 -2.85 -9.68 -3.49
C SER A 95 -3.45 -11.05 -3.78
N SER A 96 -3.84 -11.25 -5.03
CA SER A 96 -4.26 -12.51 -5.63
C SER A 96 -3.24 -12.93 -6.69
N ASP A 97 -3.52 -14.01 -7.45
CA ASP A 97 -2.61 -14.54 -8.47
C ASP A 97 -2.48 -13.65 -9.71
N ILE A 98 -3.47 -12.79 -9.97
CA ILE A 98 -3.56 -11.95 -11.18
C ILE A 98 -3.48 -10.46 -10.82
N LEU A 99 -3.93 -10.08 -9.62
CA LEU A 99 -4.10 -8.69 -9.21
C LEU A 99 -3.43 -8.39 -7.87
N GLU A 100 -2.88 -7.19 -7.77
CA GLU A 100 -2.41 -6.61 -6.52
C GLU A 100 -3.19 -5.32 -6.28
N MET A 101 -3.81 -5.18 -5.10
CA MET A 101 -4.71 -4.08 -4.79
C MET A 101 -4.41 -3.46 -3.43
N THR A 102 -4.62 -2.16 -3.34
CA THR A 102 -4.47 -1.40 -2.09
C THR A 102 -5.70 -0.52 -1.89
N LEU A 103 -6.32 -0.65 -0.72
CA LEU A 103 -7.44 0.17 -0.27
C LEU A 103 -6.98 1.07 0.86
N ASP A 104 -7.10 2.37 0.67
CA ASP A 104 -6.91 3.36 1.73
C ASP A 104 -8.25 3.58 2.46
N HIS A 105 -8.28 3.35 3.77
CA HIS A 105 -9.53 3.40 4.57
C HIS A 105 -9.94 4.82 4.96
N ASP A 106 -9.02 5.79 4.92
CA ASP A 106 -9.36 7.20 5.23
C ASP A 106 -10.04 7.85 4.03
N SER A 107 -9.50 7.59 2.83
CA SER A 107 -10.02 8.15 1.57
C SER A 107 -11.04 7.26 0.88
N GLY A 108 -11.05 5.96 1.19
CA GLY A 108 -11.81 4.96 0.44
C GLY A 108 -11.28 4.73 -0.98
N ILE A 109 -10.11 5.26 -1.34
CA ILE A 109 -9.55 5.09 -2.69
C ILE A 109 -8.96 3.69 -2.77
N MET A 110 -9.39 2.94 -3.79
CA MET A 110 -8.84 1.65 -4.13
C MET A 110 -7.99 1.78 -5.39
N SER A 111 -6.73 1.37 -5.31
CA SER A 111 -5.82 1.27 -6.44
C SER A 111 -5.44 -0.20 -6.67
N GLY A 112 -5.07 -0.54 -7.90
CA GLY A 112 -4.62 -1.89 -8.19
C GLY A 112 -3.78 -1.99 -9.45
N LYS A 113 -3.02 -3.06 -9.54
CA LYS A 113 -2.09 -3.36 -10.61
C LYS A 113 -2.24 -4.82 -11.03
N ILE A 114 -2.08 -5.07 -12.33
CA ILE A 114 -2.10 -6.41 -12.89
C ILE A 114 -0.70 -7.01 -12.76
N ILE A 115 -0.57 -8.11 -12.04
CA ILE A 115 0.71 -8.78 -11.82
C ILE A 115 0.94 -9.97 -12.76
N LYS A 116 -0.11 -10.45 -13.43
CA LYS A 116 -0.04 -11.60 -14.35
C LYS A 116 -1.17 -11.52 -15.37
N GLY A 117 -0.91 -11.96 -16.60
CA GLY A 117 -1.94 -12.07 -17.65
C GLY A 117 -1.74 -11.10 -18.83
N PRO A 118 -2.78 -10.91 -19.68
CA PRO A 118 -2.63 -10.21 -20.97
C PRO A 118 -2.21 -8.74 -20.85
N MET A 119 -2.38 -8.16 -19.66
CA MET A 119 -2.14 -6.75 -19.40
C MET A 119 -1.18 -6.54 -18.21
N GLU A 120 -0.29 -7.51 -17.99
CA GLU A 120 0.70 -7.48 -16.90
C GLU A 120 1.47 -6.16 -16.83
N GLY A 121 1.61 -5.65 -15.62
CA GLY A 121 2.35 -4.42 -15.32
C GLY A 121 1.53 -3.13 -15.41
N ARG A 122 0.32 -3.17 -15.97
CA ARG A 122 -0.56 -1.98 -16.05
C ARG A 122 -1.32 -1.73 -14.76
N GLU A 123 -1.63 -0.45 -14.52
CA GLU A 123 -2.52 -0.05 -13.43
C GLU A 123 -3.99 -0.18 -13.86
N LEU A 124 -4.85 -0.61 -12.92
CA LEU A 124 -6.29 -0.65 -13.15
C LEU A 124 -6.85 0.75 -13.46
N ALA A 125 -6.22 1.81 -12.94
CA ALA A 125 -6.60 3.20 -13.20
C ALA A 125 -6.62 3.54 -14.71
N GLU A 126 -5.71 2.95 -15.48
CA GLU A 126 -5.45 3.29 -16.89
C GLU A 126 -6.26 2.46 -17.89
N LEU A 127 -6.95 1.42 -17.43
CA LEU A 127 -7.70 0.52 -18.31
C LEU A 127 -8.97 1.16 -18.83
N SER A 128 -9.28 0.88 -20.10
CA SER A 128 -10.57 1.20 -20.70
C SER A 128 -11.64 0.17 -20.30
N GLU A 129 -12.91 0.51 -20.48
CA GLU A 129 -14.04 -0.39 -20.18
C GLU A 129 -13.93 -1.73 -20.93
N SER A 130 -13.55 -1.71 -22.20
CA SER A 130 -13.31 -2.94 -22.98
C SER A 130 -12.16 -3.79 -22.41
N ASP A 131 -11.09 -3.15 -21.93
CA ASP A 131 -9.95 -3.83 -21.33
C ASP A 131 -10.34 -4.51 -20.01
N PHE A 132 -11.20 -3.86 -19.22
CA PHE A 132 -11.71 -4.44 -17.98
C PHE A 132 -12.54 -5.70 -18.21
N LEU A 133 -13.42 -5.70 -19.21
CA LEU A 133 -14.23 -6.88 -19.56
C LEU A 133 -13.33 -8.02 -20.05
N GLU A 134 -12.29 -7.73 -20.83
CA GLU A 134 -11.30 -8.72 -21.23
C GLU A 134 -10.54 -9.31 -20.02
N LEU A 135 -10.07 -8.44 -19.11
CA LEU A 135 -9.40 -8.86 -17.89
C LEU A 135 -10.32 -9.66 -16.97
N LEU A 136 -11.59 -9.28 -16.84
CA LEU A 136 -12.56 -10.00 -16.01
C LEU A 136 -12.83 -11.42 -16.53
N ARG A 137 -12.98 -11.58 -17.85
CA ARG A 137 -13.08 -12.90 -18.49
C ARG A 137 -11.83 -13.74 -18.23
N TYR A 138 -10.65 -13.13 -18.31
CA TYR A 138 -9.39 -13.81 -18.00
C TYR A 138 -9.32 -14.24 -16.53
N CYS A 139 -9.69 -13.35 -15.60
CA CYS A 139 -9.74 -13.66 -14.16
C CYS A 139 -10.67 -14.84 -13.88
N ARG A 140 -11.92 -14.81 -14.37
CA ARG A 140 -12.89 -15.90 -14.16
C ARG A 140 -12.40 -17.27 -14.65
N GLY A 141 -11.59 -17.30 -15.70
CA GLY A 141 -11.03 -18.54 -16.25
C GLY A 141 -9.81 -19.08 -15.51
N GLN A 142 -9.14 -18.28 -14.70
CA GLN A 142 -7.84 -18.63 -14.08
C GLN A 142 -7.86 -18.58 -12.55
N ASP A 143 -8.52 -17.57 -11.97
CA ASP A 143 -8.59 -17.35 -10.52
C ASP A 143 -9.88 -16.59 -10.13
N GLU A 144 -10.76 -17.27 -9.40
CA GLU A 144 -12.04 -16.72 -8.93
C GLU A 144 -11.83 -15.58 -7.91
N ASP A 145 -10.76 -15.63 -7.11
CA ASP A 145 -10.46 -14.60 -6.11
C ASP A 145 -10.08 -13.28 -6.80
N SER A 146 -9.25 -13.35 -7.85
CA SER A 146 -8.94 -12.21 -8.72
C SER A 146 -10.17 -11.63 -9.39
N ALA A 147 -11.13 -12.48 -9.81
CA ALA A 147 -12.38 -11.99 -10.40
C ALA A 147 -13.17 -11.18 -9.37
N ARG A 148 -13.39 -11.70 -8.16
CA ARG A 148 -14.12 -10.99 -7.08
C ARG A 148 -13.49 -9.65 -6.71
N LEU A 149 -12.16 -9.60 -6.65
CA LEU A 149 -11.43 -8.36 -6.37
C LEU A 149 -11.63 -7.32 -7.48
N LEU A 150 -11.60 -7.75 -8.75
CA LEU A 150 -11.84 -6.89 -9.89
C LEU A 150 -13.29 -6.39 -9.95
N GLU A 151 -14.27 -7.25 -9.67
CA GLU A 151 -15.68 -6.86 -9.58
C GLU A 151 -15.89 -5.81 -8.49
N THR A 152 -15.27 -5.98 -7.32
CA THR A 152 -15.32 -4.98 -6.23
C THR A 152 -14.72 -3.64 -6.67
N TYR A 153 -13.68 -3.66 -7.51
CA TYR A 153 -13.10 -2.45 -8.09
C TYR A 153 -14.03 -1.78 -9.11
N LEU A 154 -14.65 -2.57 -9.98
CA LEU A 154 -15.59 -2.10 -10.99
C LEU A 154 -16.84 -1.51 -10.34
N ASP A 155 -17.38 -2.15 -9.30
CA ASP A 155 -18.54 -1.66 -8.54
C ASP A 155 -18.28 -0.28 -7.95
N ARG A 156 -17.07 -0.05 -7.44
CA ARG A 156 -16.70 1.24 -6.86
C ARG A 156 -16.45 2.32 -7.91
N ARG A 157 -15.95 1.94 -9.09
CA ARG A 157 -15.55 2.88 -10.14
C ARG A 157 -16.67 3.21 -11.12
N PHE A 158 -17.47 2.23 -11.49
CA PHE A 158 -18.49 2.28 -12.53
C PHE A 158 -19.90 1.95 -12.00
N GLY A 159 -20.05 1.50 -10.75
CA GLY A 159 -21.36 1.12 -10.19
C GLY A 159 -21.85 -0.22 -10.77
N ASP A 160 -23.15 -0.36 -10.99
CA ASP A 160 -23.74 -1.60 -11.52
C ASP A 160 -23.81 -1.64 -13.06
N SER A 161 -23.43 -0.57 -13.77
CA SER A 161 -23.61 -0.49 -15.23
C SER A 161 -22.70 -1.46 -16.00
N TRP A 162 -21.48 -1.69 -15.51
CA TRP A 162 -20.52 -2.57 -16.17
C TRP A 162 -21.02 -4.03 -16.25
N ARG A 163 -21.96 -4.43 -15.37
CA ARG A 163 -22.59 -5.75 -15.39
C ARG A 163 -23.53 -5.94 -16.57
N ALA A 164 -24.15 -4.86 -17.08
CA ALA A 164 -25.00 -4.93 -18.27
C ALA A 164 -24.19 -5.20 -19.54
N ASP A 165 -22.95 -4.70 -19.56
CA ASP A 165 -22.01 -4.89 -20.67
C ASP A 165 -21.18 -6.20 -20.53
N ASP A 166 -21.32 -6.90 -19.39
CA ASP A 166 -20.75 -8.23 -19.16
C ASP A 166 -21.67 -9.33 -19.72
N GLU A 167 -21.53 -9.60 -21.02
CA GLU A 167 -22.26 -10.67 -21.71
C GLU A 167 -22.07 -12.05 -21.07
N ALA A 168 -20.96 -12.29 -20.36
CA ALA A 168 -20.67 -13.57 -19.70
C ALA A 168 -21.48 -13.80 -18.41
N ALA A 169 -21.88 -12.74 -17.70
CA ALA A 169 -22.76 -12.86 -16.52
C ALA A 169 -24.24 -13.01 -16.92
N SER A 170 -24.60 -12.56 -18.12
CA SER A 170 -25.97 -12.60 -18.65
C SER A 170 -26.51 -14.02 -18.88
N GLU A 171 -25.65 -15.05 -18.90
CA GLU A 171 -26.05 -16.45 -19.11
C GLU A 171 -26.28 -17.25 -17.82
N SER A 172 -26.08 -16.68 -16.62
CA SER A 172 -26.05 -17.51 -15.39
C SER A 172 -26.59 -16.87 -14.10
N ASP A 173 -27.78 -16.25 -14.11
CA ASP A 173 -28.68 -16.29 -12.93
C ASP A 173 -30.15 -15.86 -13.24
N PRO A 174 -31.17 -16.73 -13.09
CA PRO A 174 -32.58 -16.34 -13.18
C PRO A 174 -33.25 -15.96 -11.85
N SER A 175 -32.55 -15.85 -10.70
CA SER A 175 -33.26 -15.80 -9.41
C SER A 175 -32.67 -14.83 -8.37
N GLY A 176 -33.18 -13.59 -8.33
CA GLY A 176 -33.00 -12.72 -7.16
C GLY A 176 -33.29 -11.23 -7.39
N GLY A 177 -34.57 -10.87 -7.47
CA GLY A 177 -35.00 -9.50 -7.78
C GLY A 177 -34.77 -8.45 -6.68
N SER A 178 -34.59 -7.21 -7.16
CA SER A 178 -35.07 -5.90 -6.63
C SER A 178 -33.95 -4.85 -6.69
N GLY A 179 -33.94 -3.83 -7.57
CA GLY A 179 -34.96 -3.42 -8.52
C GLY A 179 -34.42 -2.41 -9.54
N ASN A 180 -34.87 -2.59 -10.78
CA ASN A 180 -35.41 -1.53 -11.65
C ASN A 180 -34.52 -0.33 -12.03
N THR A 181 -33.61 -0.50 -13.00
CA THR A 181 -33.15 0.62 -13.88
C THR A 181 -32.55 0.16 -15.23
N SER A 182 -33.05 -0.95 -15.81
CA SER A 182 -32.62 -1.43 -17.15
C SER A 182 -33.63 -1.09 -18.25
N GLY A 183 -34.22 0.10 -18.18
CA GLY A 183 -35.02 0.68 -19.26
C GLY A 183 -34.40 1.99 -19.74
N PRO A 184 -34.75 2.49 -20.95
CA PRO A 184 -34.37 3.84 -21.38
C PRO A 184 -34.74 4.85 -20.30
N LEU A 185 -33.81 5.77 -20.01
CA LEU A 185 -33.93 6.77 -18.95
C LEU A 185 -35.30 7.47 -19.06
N THR A 186 -36.12 7.35 -18.02
CA THR A 186 -37.46 7.94 -18.04
C THR A 186 -37.40 9.43 -17.73
N GLU A 187 -38.35 10.22 -18.24
CA GLU A 187 -38.42 11.66 -17.99
C GLU A 187 -38.44 11.99 -16.48
N SER A 188 -39.15 11.17 -15.69
CA SER A 188 -39.18 11.30 -14.22
C SER A 188 -37.82 11.07 -13.58
N GLU A 189 -37.09 10.06 -14.02
CA GLU A 189 -35.76 9.73 -13.52
C GLU A 189 -34.74 10.81 -13.91
N ALA A 190 -34.86 11.36 -15.12
CA ALA A 190 -34.01 12.46 -15.58
C ALA A 190 -34.24 13.75 -14.77
N LEU A 191 -35.50 14.05 -14.40
CA LEU A 191 -35.84 15.16 -13.50
C LEU A 191 -35.26 14.95 -12.10
N ASP A 192 -35.36 13.72 -11.55
CA ASP A 192 -34.81 13.38 -10.25
C ASP A 192 -33.27 13.50 -10.22
N ILE A 193 -32.59 13.04 -11.28
CA ILE A 193 -31.13 13.16 -11.43
C ILE A 193 -30.69 14.64 -11.44
N LEU A 194 -31.46 15.51 -12.07
CA LEU A 194 -31.17 16.96 -12.10
C LEU A 194 -31.72 17.72 -10.88
N GLY A 195 -32.51 17.07 -10.03
CA GLY A 195 -33.16 17.66 -8.86
C GLY A 195 -34.20 18.71 -9.23
N LEU A 196 -35.00 18.44 -10.27
CA LEU A 196 -36.02 19.33 -10.82
C LEU A 196 -37.43 18.77 -10.61
N GLU A 197 -38.42 19.66 -10.50
CA GLU A 197 -39.82 19.27 -10.43
C GLU A 197 -40.40 18.99 -11.82
N PRO A 198 -41.44 18.14 -11.93
CA PRO A 198 -42.16 17.92 -13.18
C PRO A 198 -42.68 19.24 -13.79
N GLY A 199 -42.38 19.47 -15.06
CA GLY A 199 -42.73 20.72 -15.75
C GLY A 199 -41.66 21.81 -15.70
N ALA A 200 -40.43 21.50 -15.27
CA ALA A 200 -39.30 22.41 -15.33
C ALA A 200 -39.07 22.96 -16.75
N SER A 201 -38.81 24.25 -16.84
CA SER A 201 -38.52 24.92 -18.11
C SER A 201 -37.15 24.52 -18.67
N ARG A 202 -36.98 24.66 -19.99
CA ARG A 202 -35.70 24.40 -20.68
C ARG A 202 -34.51 25.15 -20.05
N GLU A 203 -34.73 26.37 -19.56
CA GLU A 203 -33.70 27.18 -18.90
C GLU A 203 -33.30 26.60 -17.53
N GLU A 204 -34.26 26.07 -16.78
CA GLU A 204 -34.03 25.42 -15.49
C GLU A 204 -33.24 24.11 -15.65
N ILE A 205 -33.57 23.33 -16.67
CA ILE A 205 -32.84 22.10 -17.03
C ILE A 205 -31.36 22.39 -17.31
N ILE A 206 -31.08 23.39 -18.15
CA ILE A 206 -29.69 23.78 -18.49
C ILE A 206 -28.93 24.30 -17.26
N LYS A 207 -29.60 25.06 -16.39
CA LYS A 207 -29.00 25.61 -15.16
C LYS A 207 -28.70 24.51 -14.15
N ALA A 208 -29.60 23.55 -13.97
CA ALA A 208 -29.41 22.40 -13.10
C ALA A 208 -28.27 21.50 -13.60
N HIS A 209 -28.24 21.19 -14.90
CA HIS A 209 -27.15 20.45 -15.54
C HIS A 209 -25.79 21.10 -15.29
N ARG A 210 -25.67 22.42 -15.55
CA ARG A 210 -24.42 23.16 -15.33
C ARG A 210 -23.98 23.11 -13.86
N ARG A 211 -24.92 23.26 -12.92
CA ARG A 211 -24.65 23.20 -11.48
C ARG A 211 -24.18 21.81 -11.04
N MET A 212 -24.79 20.76 -11.57
CA MET A 212 -24.45 19.37 -11.28
C MET A 212 -23.09 19.00 -11.88
N MET A 213 -22.84 19.33 -13.15
CA MET A 213 -21.55 19.11 -13.80
C MET A 213 -20.41 19.85 -13.10
N GLN A 214 -20.62 21.09 -12.64
CA GLN A 214 -19.58 21.82 -11.91
C GLN A 214 -19.19 21.16 -10.58
N LYS A 215 -20.12 20.46 -9.94
CA LYS A 215 -19.88 19.76 -8.66
C LYS A 215 -19.29 18.36 -8.84
N LEU A 216 -19.66 17.68 -9.92
CA LEU A 216 -19.38 16.26 -10.13
C LEU A 216 -18.41 16.02 -11.30
N HIS A 217 -17.74 17.07 -11.77
CA HIS A 217 -16.78 16.95 -12.86
C HIS A 217 -15.62 16.03 -12.47
N PRO A 218 -15.20 15.09 -13.35
CA PRO A 218 -14.07 14.21 -13.10
C PRO A 218 -12.76 14.97 -12.83
N ASP A 219 -12.54 16.10 -13.50
CA ASP A 219 -11.37 16.99 -13.27
C ASP A 219 -11.32 17.61 -11.86
N HIS A 220 -12.41 17.55 -11.09
CA HIS A 220 -12.49 18.02 -9.71
C HIS A 220 -12.67 16.89 -8.69
N GLY A 221 -12.37 15.64 -9.08
CA GLY A 221 -12.51 14.46 -8.23
C GLY A 221 -13.91 13.84 -8.23
N GLY A 222 -14.78 14.22 -9.16
CA GLY A 222 -16.07 13.58 -9.39
C GLY A 222 -15.97 12.26 -10.18
N SER A 223 -17.05 11.48 -10.25
CA SER A 223 -17.04 10.22 -11.01
C SER A 223 -17.43 10.46 -12.48
N ASN A 224 -16.70 9.85 -13.41
CA ASN A 224 -17.04 9.87 -14.84
C ASN A 224 -18.45 9.34 -15.11
N TYR A 225 -18.86 8.31 -14.35
CA TYR A 225 -20.21 7.73 -14.44
C TYR A 225 -21.31 8.74 -14.06
N LEU A 226 -21.12 9.49 -12.97
CA LEU A 226 -22.08 10.51 -12.55
C LEU A 226 -22.18 11.63 -13.60
N ALA A 227 -21.05 12.04 -14.17
CA ALA A 227 -21.03 13.01 -15.25
C ALA A 227 -21.77 12.50 -16.50
N ALA A 228 -21.60 11.22 -16.87
CA ALA A 228 -22.32 10.59 -17.97
C ALA A 228 -23.84 10.55 -17.71
N ARG A 229 -24.27 10.11 -16.52
CA ARG A 229 -25.69 10.08 -16.13
C ARG A 229 -26.34 11.46 -16.10
N ILE A 230 -25.62 12.50 -15.70
CA ILE A 230 -26.08 13.89 -15.77
C ILE A 230 -26.27 14.35 -17.22
N ASN A 231 -25.40 13.92 -18.14
CA ASN A 231 -25.54 14.23 -19.56
C ASN A 231 -26.72 13.50 -20.19
N GLU A 232 -26.90 12.20 -19.90
CA GLU A 232 -28.05 11.41 -20.34
C GLU A 232 -29.38 12.02 -19.86
N ALA A 233 -29.45 12.47 -18.59
CA ALA A 233 -30.63 13.14 -18.06
C ALA A 233 -30.98 14.43 -18.82
N LYS A 234 -29.97 15.24 -19.16
CA LYS A 234 -30.17 16.43 -19.98
C LYS A 234 -30.66 16.07 -21.39
N GLU A 235 -30.08 15.05 -22.02
CA GLU A 235 -30.47 14.60 -23.36
C GLU A 235 -31.89 14.04 -23.38
N CYS A 236 -32.30 13.30 -22.34
CA CYS A 236 -33.67 12.80 -22.20
C CYS A 236 -34.71 13.94 -22.11
N LEU A 237 -34.41 15.04 -21.41
CA LEU A 237 -35.35 16.16 -21.23
C LEU A 237 -35.34 17.20 -22.35
N LEU A 238 -34.29 17.22 -23.19
CA LEU A 238 -34.10 18.23 -24.25
C LEU A 238 -34.02 17.66 -25.67
N GLY A 239 -33.96 16.33 -25.79
CA GLY A 239 -33.84 15.57 -27.04
C GLY A 239 -35.16 15.34 -27.77
#